data_AF-A0A1F2Z313-F1
#
_entry.id   AF-A0A1F2Z313-F1
#
_cell.length_a   1.000
_cell.length_b   1.000
_cell.length_c   1.000
_cell.angle_alpha   90.00
_cell.angle_beta   90.00
_cell.angle_gamma   90.00
#
_symmetry.space_group_name_H-M   'P 1'
#
loop_
_entity.id
_entity.type
_entity.pdbx_description
1 polymer ?
#
loop_
_entity_poly.entity_id
_entity_poly.type
_entity_poly.pdbx_seq_one_letter_code
_entity_poly.pdbx_strand_id
1 'polypeptide(L)'
;MTALPTSHGVKGKQGGWTPEKCLQQSAKLRAQKIWLASTGPRTAEGKQKSSMNACKDGYEQRRAEKLQAQRVRNYVRLNRIFMEIYLNANKTWAELPLAHKAQTIGTLKHLENELGNLAGEILHALETDAKITRPTDDPPPLNPMGNGKNDNIRGI
;
A
#
# COMPACT_ATOMS: atom_id res chain seq x y z
N MET A 1 -23.28 42.27 -19.91
CA MET A 1 -23.30 40.99 -20.62
C MET A 1 -21.89 40.45 -20.61
N THR A 2 -21.56 39.56 -19.67
CA THR A 2 -20.18 39.12 -19.42
C THR A 2 -20.01 37.70 -19.96
N ALA A 3 -19.14 37.53 -20.95
CA ALA A 3 -18.88 36.25 -21.60
C ALA A 3 -18.13 35.29 -20.64
N LEU A 4 -18.59 34.04 -20.57
CA LEU A 4 -17.90 32.94 -19.86
C LEU A 4 -16.73 32.44 -20.74
N PRO A 5 -15.56 32.13 -20.16
CA PRO A 5 -14.43 31.65 -20.93
C PRO A 5 -14.67 30.22 -21.45
N THR A 6 -14.34 30.04 -22.72
CA THR A 6 -14.33 28.79 -23.49
C THR A 6 -13.43 27.73 -22.84
N SER A 7 -14.04 26.58 -22.49
CA SER A 7 -13.37 25.37 -22.02
C SER A 7 -12.40 24.84 -23.07
N HIS A 8 -11.10 24.83 -22.76
CA HIS A 8 -10.08 24.17 -23.58
C HIS A 8 -10.26 22.64 -23.50
N GLY A 9 -10.61 22.04 -24.63
CA GLY A 9 -10.85 20.61 -24.78
C GLY A 9 -9.62 19.77 -24.49
N VAL A 10 -9.55 19.21 -23.29
CA VAL A 10 -8.64 18.10 -22.98
C VAL A 10 -9.23 16.84 -23.60
N LYS A 11 -8.67 16.40 -24.73
CA LYS A 11 -8.97 15.10 -25.37
C LYS A 11 -8.53 13.96 -24.44
N GLY A 12 -9.40 13.56 -23.51
CA GLY A 12 -9.25 12.33 -22.74
C GLY A 12 -9.39 11.10 -23.64
N LYS A 13 -8.55 10.08 -23.42
CA LYS A 13 -8.56 8.80 -24.14
C LYS A 13 -9.98 8.27 -24.36
N GLN A 14 -10.19 7.74 -25.56
CA GLN A 14 -11.45 7.25 -26.11
C GLN A 14 -12.12 6.28 -25.12
N GLY A 15 -13.22 6.72 -24.48
CA GLY A 15 -13.95 5.97 -23.44
C GLY A 15 -13.91 6.57 -22.03
N GLY A 16 -13.07 7.58 -21.78
CA GLY A 16 -12.88 8.19 -20.46
C GLY A 16 -14.00 9.11 -19.98
N TRP A 17 -14.01 9.37 -18.67
CA TRP A 17 -14.82 10.37 -17.99
C TRP A 17 -14.48 11.78 -18.51
N THR A 18 -15.28 12.31 -19.44
CA THR A 18 -15.14 13.70 -19.90
C THR A 18 -15.77 14.66 -18.87
N PRO A 19 -15.36 15.94 -18.84
CA PRO A 19 -15.95 16.94 -17.95
C PRO A 19 -17.48 17.00 -18.08
N GLU A 20 -18.01 16.93 -19.31
CA GLU A 20 -19.44 16.94 -19.59
C GLU A 20 -20.12 15.69 -19.04
N LYS A 21 -19.52 14.50 -19.18
CA LYS A 21 -20.03 13.26 -18.60
C LYS A 21 -20.00 13.28 -17.07
N CYS A 22 -18.93 13.81 -16.48
CA CYS A 22 -18.86 14.04 -15.03
C CYS A 22 -19.95 14.99 -14.56
N LEU A 23 -20.21 16.07 -15.30
CA LEU A 23 -21.25 17.03 -14.98
C LEU A 23 -22.65 16.39 -15.08
N GLN A 24 -22.95 15.70 -16.17
CA GLN A 24 -24.21 14.98 -16.37
C GLN A 24 -24.42 13.91 -15.29
N GLN A 25 -23.39 13.13 -14.96
CA GLN A 25 -23.45 12.14 -13.90
C GLN A 25 -23.68 12.80 -12.53
N SER A 26 -22.99 13.91 -12.25
CA SER A 26 -23.18 14.66 -10.99
C SER A 26 -24.59 15.23 -10.88
N ALA A 27 -25.17 15.70 -11.99
CA ALA A 27 -26.55 16.19 -12.03
C ALA A 27 -27.55 15.05 -11.77
N LYS A 28 -27.34 13.88 -12.40
CA LYS A 28 -28.15 12.67 -12.16
C LYS A 28 -28.08 12.21 -10.70
N LEU A 29 -26.87 12.10 -10.13
CA LEU A 29 -26.69 11.73 -8.73
C LEU A 29 -27.37 12.73 -7.79
N ARG A 30 -27.28 14.04 -8.07
CA ARG A 30 -27.96 15.08 -7.29
C ARG A 30 -29.47 15.04 -7.39
N ALA A 31 -30.01 14.74 -8.57
CA ALA A 31 -31.44 14.59 -8.77
C ALA A 31 -31.98 13.36 -8.03
N GLN A 32 -31.28 12.22 -8.14
CA GLN A 32 -31.69 10.96 -7.51
C GLN A 32 -31.48 10.93 -6.00
N LYS A 33 -30.56 11.74 -5.46
CA LYS A 33 -30.21 11.81 -4.03
C LYS A 33 -30.05 10.42 -3.39
N ILE A 34 -29.38 9.51 -4.10
CA ILE A 34 -29.26 8.08 -3.71
C ILE A 34 -28.71 7.88 -2.29
N TRP A 35 -27.95 8.85 -1.76
CA TRP A 35 -27.44 8.84 -0.40
C TRP A 35 -28.53 8.95 0.68
N LEU A 36 -29.71 9.51 0.37
CA LEU A 36 -30.86 9.54 1.28
C LEU A 36 -31.45 8.14 1.48
N ALA A 37 -31.36 7.28 0.47
CA ALA A 37 -31.77 5.88 0.53
C ALA A 37 -30.66 4.95 1.07
N SER A 38 -29.50 5.49 1.48
CA SER A 38 -28.42 4.69 2.04
C SER A 38 -28.88 4.00 3.34
N THR A 39 -28.82 2.67 3.34
CA THR A 39 -29.13 1.81 4.48
C THR A 39 -27.90 1.54 5.35
N GLY A 40 -26.89 2.41 5.28
CA GLY A 40 -25.70 2.32 6.11
C GLY A 40 -26.04 2.37 7.61
N PRO A 41 -25.12 1.92 8.48
CA PRO A 41 -25.36 1.87 9.91
C PRO A 41 -25.63 3.28 10.49
N ARG A 42 -26.79 3.44 11.11
CA ARG A 42 -27.22 4.70 11.75
C ARG A 42 -26.73 4.85 13.19
N THR A 43 -26.33 3.75 13.83
CA THR A 43 -25.82 3.73 15.21
C THR A 43 -24.30 3.84 15.25
N ALA A 44 -23.76 4.34 16.37
CA ALA A 44 -22.31 4.41 16.59
C ALA A 44 -21.66 3.01 16.51
N GLU A 45 -22.27 2.02 17.14
CA GLU A 45 -21.83 0.62 17.08
C GLU A 45 -21.82 0.05 15.65
N GLY A 46 -22.86 0.33 14.86
CA GLY A 46 -22.93 -0.12 13.49
C GLY A 46 -21.84 0.51 12.61
N LYS A 47 -21.52 1.79 12.85
CA LYS A 47 -20.42 2.48 12.16
C LYS A 47 -19.07 1.85 12.51
N GLN A 48 -18.84 1.54 13.78
CA GLN A 48 -17.63 0.87 14.24
C GLN A 48 -17.48 -0.53 13.64
N LYS A 49 -18.56 -1.32 13.57
CA LYS A 49 -18.53 -2.62 12.89
C LYS A 49 -18.22 -2.46 11.40
N SER A 50 -18.81 -1.47 10.74
CA SER A 50 -18.55 -1.20 9.33
C SER A 50 -17.12 -0.72 9.05
N SER A 51 -16.47 -0.01 9.98
CA SER A 51 -15.07 0.40 9.82
C SER A 51 -14.10 -0.78 9.91
N MET A 52 -14.47 -1.83 10.64
CA MET A 52 -13.68 -3.06 10.76
C MET A 52 -13.78 -3.98 9.53
N ASN A 53 -14.64 -3.67 8.55
CA ASN A 53 -14.74 -4.47 7.32
C ASN A 53 -13.42 -4.57 6.55
N ALA A 54 -12.58 -3.55 6.61
CA ALA A 54 -11.25 -3.57 6.01
C ALA A 54 -10.28 -4.50 6.76
N CYS A 55 -10.52 -4.72 8.06
CA CYS A 55 -9.72 -5.52 8.97
C CYS A 55 -10.12 -7.01 9.02
N LYS A 56 -10.96 -7.46 8.09
CA LYS A 56 -11.35 -8.88 7.96
C LYS A 56 -10.19 -9.74 7.46
N ASP A 57 -10.43 -11.04 7.37
CA ASP A 57 -9.50 -12.11 6.98
C ASP A 57 -8.39 -11.67 6.02
N GLY A 58 -7.16 -11.99 6.40
CA GLY A 58 -5.94 -11.61 5.67
C GLY A 58 -5.57 -10.13 5.77
N TYR A 59 -6.19 -9.34 6.65
CA TYR A 59 -5.82 -7.92 6.82
C TYR A 59 -4.37 -7.74 7.24
N GLU A 60 -3.91 -8.48 8.25
CA GLU A 60 -2.52 -8.36 8.72
C GLU A 60 -1.52 -8.74 7.64
N GLN A 61 -1.81 -9.79 6.85
CA GLN A 61 -1.00 -10.15 5.69
C GLN A 61 -0.97 -9.05 4.62
N ARG A 62 -2.15 -8.55 4.19
CA ARG A 62 -2.22 -7.43 3.23
C ARG A 62 -1.52 -6.17 3.76
N ARG A 63 -1.59 -5.92 5.06
CA ARG A 63 -0.93 -4.80 5.73
C ARG A 63 0.59 -4.97 5.69
N ALA A 64 1.10 -6.15 5.98
CA ALA A 64 2.52 -6.48 5.88
C ALA A 64 3.03 -6.36 4.43
N GLU A 65 2.34 -6.96 3.46
CA GLU A 65 2.66 -6.88 2.03
C GLU A 65 2.68 -5.42 1.54
N LYS A 66 1.68 -4.63 1.95
CA LYS A 66 1.60 -3.20 1.61
C LYS A 66 2.78 -2.43 2.18
N LEU A 67 3.17 -2.70 3.43
CA LEU A 67 4.31 -2.06 4.08
C LEU A 67 5.62 -2.42 3.37
N GLN A 68 5.81 -3.69 3.01
CA GLN A 68 6.99 -4.15 2.26
C GLN A 68 7.05 -3.50 0.88
N ALA A 69 5.94 -3.46 0.14
CA ALA A 69 5.86 -2.76 -1.14
C ALA A 69 6.10 -1.24 -0.99
N GLN A 70 5.74 -0.62 0.13
CA GLN A 70 6.06 0.78 0.42
C GLN A 70 7.57 0.98 0.65
N ARG A 71 8.22 0.11 1.42
CA ARG A 71 9.68 0.16 1.64
C ARG A 71 10.45 0.08 0.32
N VAL A 72 10.13 -0.90 -0.53
CA VAL A 72 10.78 -1.07 -1.84
C VAL A 72 10.56 0.15 -2.73
N ARG A 73 9.33 0.69 -2.80
CA ARG A 73 9.04 1.91 -3.56
C ARG A 73 9.82 3.11 -3.06
N ASN A 74 9.91 3.28 -1.73
CA ASN A 74 10.68 4.36 -1.12
C ASN A 74 12.16 4.22 -1.43
N TYR A 75 12.72 3.01 -1.35
CA TYR A 75 14.12 2.74 -1.67
C TYR A 75 14.44 3.15 -3.12
N VAL A 76 13.66 2.67 -4.09
CA VAL A 76 13.88 3.02 -5.51
C VAL A 76 13.73 4.53 -5.75
N ARG A 77 12.75 5.17 -5.11
CA ARG A 77 12.53 6.63 -5.21
C ARG A 77 13.73 7.42 -4.67
N LEU A 78 14.21 7.07 -3.47
CA LEU A 78 15.36 7.74 -2.86
C LEU A 78 16.64 7.48 -3.64
N ASN A 79 16.82 6.27 -4.16
CA ASN A 79 17.98 5.92 -4.98
C ASN A 79 18.01 6.77 -6.26
N ARG A 80 16.86 6.94 -6.92
CA ARG A 80 16.73 7.85 -8.06
C ARG A 80 17.16 9.28 -7.69
N ILE A 81 16.66 9.82 -6.58
CA ILE A 81 17.00 11.18 -6.13
C ILE A 81 18.50 11.29 -5.82
N PHE A 82 19.06 10.32 -5.11
CA PHE A 82 20.49 10.25 -4.82
C PHE A 82 21.32 10.31 -6.10
N MET A 83 20.98 9.47 -7.08
CA MET A 83 21.68 9.42 -8.36
C MET A 83 21.53 10.73 -9.15
N GLU A 84 20.35 11.35 -9.15
CA GLU A 84 20.14 12.65 -9.80
C GLU A 84 21.02 13.74 -9.19
N ILE A 85 21.05 13.84 -7.86
CA ILE A 85 21.90 14.81 -7.15
C ILE A 85 23.37 14.53 -7.44
N TYR A 86 23.80 13.27 -7.32
CA TYR A 86 25.19 12.87 -7.55
C TYR A 86 25.64 13.21 -8.97
N LEU A 87 24.87 12.81 -9.98
CA LEU A 87 25.21 13.05 -11.38
C LEU A 87 25.21 14.54 -11.73
N ASN A 88 24.26 15.31 -11.20
CA ASN A 88 24.21 16.76 -11.44
C ASN A 88 25.38 17.47 -10.75
N ALA A 89 25.65 17.13 -9.49
CA ALA A 89 26.76 17.69 -8.75
C ALA A 89 28.10 17.37 -9.42
N ASN A 90 28.28 16.15 -9.94
CA ASN A 90 29.52 15.75 -10.62
C ASN A 90 29.79 16.57 -11.89
N LYS A 91 28.74 16.95 -12.63
CA LYS A 91 28.86 17.78 -13.84
C LYS A 91 29.34 19.20 -13.55
N THR A 92 28.90 19.79 -12.44
CA THR A 92 29.17 21.19 -12.10
C THR A 92 30.09 21.33 -10.89
N TRP A 93 30.77 20.25 -10.46
CA TRP A 93 31.47 20.20 -9.18
C TRP A 93 32.59 21.23 -9.09
N ALA A 94 33.37 21.41 -10.17
CA ALA A 94 34.48 22.35 -10.20
C ALA A 94 34.01 23.79 -9.93
N GLU A 95 32.88 24.17 -10.50
CA GLU A 95 32.33 25.53 -10.52
C GLU A 95 31.45 25.84 -9.29
N LEU A 96 31.06 24.81 -8.53
CA LEU A 96 30.14 24.97 -7.41
C LEU A 96 30.80 25.74 -6.23
N PRO A 97 30.12 26.73 -5.63
CA PRO A 97 30.61 27.40 -4.42
C PRO A 97 30.77 26.43 -3.25
N LEU A 98 31.70 26.73 -2.33
CA LEU A 98 32.02 25.85 -1.19
C LEU A 98 30.80 25.53 -0.32
N ALA A 99 29.94 26.51 -0.06
CA ALA A 99 28.71 26.32 0.71
C ALA A 99 27.76 25.31 0.05
N HIS A 100 27.58 25.39 -1.28
CA HIS A 100 26.76 24.46 -2.03
C HIS A 100 27.38 23.05 -2.06
N LYS A 101 28.72 22.94 -2.13
CA LYS A 101 29.42 21.65 -2.04
C LYS A 101 29.16 20.97 -0.71
N ALA A 102 29.30 21.71 0.39
CA ALA A 102 29.02 21.21 1.74
C ALA A 102 27.55 20.76 1.88
N GLN A 103 26.60 21.56 1.39
CA GLN A 103 25.17 21.21 1.40
C GLN A 103 24.89 19.93 0.58
N THR A 104 25.51 19.81 -0.60
CA THR A 104 25.33 18.66 -1.49
C THR A 104 25.86 17.39 -0.83
N ILE A 105 27.06 17.44 -0.24
CA ILE A 105 27.64 16.33 0.52
C ILE A 105 26.73 15.94 1.68
N GLY A 106 26.25 16.93 2.45
CA GLY A 106 25.33 16.67 3.57
C GLY A 106 24.04 15.98 3.11
N THR A 107 23.48 16.42 1.98
CA THR A 107 22.27 15.82 1.40
C THR A 107 22.52 14.40 0.92
N LEU A 108 23.64 14.14 0.22
CA LEU A 108 24.01 12.79 -0.23
C LEU A 108 24.22 11.84 0.94
N LYS A 109 24.92 12.28 2.00
CA LYS A 109 25.10 11.49 3.23
C LYS A 109 23.78 11.15 3.91
N HIS A 110 22.87 12.11 3.99
CA HIS A 110 21.54 11.85 4.54
C HIS A 110 20.79 10.79 3.72
N LEU A 111 20.78 10.93 2.39
CA LEU A 111 20.13 9.98 1.49
C LEU A 111 20.77 8.59 1.55
N GLU A 112 22.09 8.50 1.66
CA GLU A 112 22.82 7.25 1.83
C GLU A 112 22.39 6.52 3.11
N ASN A 113 22.29 7.24 4.23
CA ASN A 113 21.80 6.67 5.49
C ASN A 113 20.36 6.17 5.37
N GLU A 114 19.46 6.96 4.76
CA GLU A 114 18.07 6.55 4.55
C GLU A 114 17.96 5.31 3.64
N LEU A 115 18.78 5.24 2.60
CA LEU A 115 18.86 4.07 1.72
C LEU A 115 19.37 2.83 2.47
N GLY A 116 20.39 2.99 3.32
CA GLY A 116 20.90 1.94 4.18
C GLY A 116 19.85 1.41 5.16
N ASN A 117 19.12 2.31 5.81
CA ASN A 117 18.02 1.96 6.73
C ASN A 117 16.92 1.16 6.00
N LEU A 118 16.44 1.65 4.86
CA LEU A 118 15.42 0.96 4.07
C LEU A 118 15.91 -0.40 3.54
N ALA A 119 17.17 -0.49 3.11
CA ALA A 119 17.75 -1.77 2.68
C ALA A 119 17.77 -2.78 3.83
N GLY A 120 18.19 -2.35 5.02
CA GLY A 120 18.15 -3.17 6.24
C GLY A 120 16.74 -3.65 6.58
N GLU A 121 15.74 -2.76 6.52
CA GLU A 121 14.34 -3.13 6.76
C GLU A 121 13.79 -4.13 5.74
N ILE A 122 14.18 -3.99 4.46
CA ILE A 122 13.76 -4.91 3.40
C ILE A 122 14.39 -6.28 3.60
N LEU A 123 15.71 -6.35 3.86
CA LEU A 123 16.43 -7.60 4.09
C LEU A 123 15.89 -8.32 5.32
N HIS A 124 15.70 -7.61 6.42
CA HIS A 124 15.13 -8.19 7.64
C HIS A 124 13.73 -8.77 7.39
N ALA A 125 12.88 -8.09 6.62
CA ALA A 125 11.55 -8.60 6.28
C ALA A 125 11.63 -9.92 5.48
N LEU A 126 12.53 -10.01 4.50
CA LEU A 126 12.74 -11.22 3.72
C LEU A 126 13.23 -12.39 4.58
N GLU A 127 14.11 -12.12 5.54
CA GLU A 127 14.58 -13.13 6.49
C GLU A 127 13.48 -13.63 7.43
N THR A 128 12.59 -12.75 7.90
CA THR A 128 11.45 -13.14 8.73
C THR A 128 10.45 -14.01 7.97
N ASP A 129 10.16 -13.65 6.72
CA ASP A 129 9.25 -14.42 5.87
C ASP A 129 9.82 -15.82 5.58
N ALA A 130 11.12 -15.90 5.30
CA ALA A 130 11.81 -17.16 5.05
C ALA A 130 11.83 -18.11 6.27
N LYS A 131 11.78 -17.57 7.50
CA LYS A 131 11.71 -18.37 8.74
C LYS A 131 10.30 -18.91 8.99
N ILE A 132 9.26 -18.19 8.60
CA ILE A 132 7.86 -18.63 8.74
C ILE A 132 7.54 -19.78 7.78
N THR A 133 8.16 -19.80 6.59
CA THR A 133 7.89 -20.82 5.56
C THR A 133 8.64 -22.12 5.72
N ARG A 134 9.59 -22.25 6.66
CA ARG A 134 10.23 -23.55 6.94
C ARG A 134 9.30 -24.36 7.84
N PRO A 135 8.69 -25.46 7.36
CA PRO A 135 8.04 -26.40 8.26
C PRO A 135 9.12 -26.87 9.24
N THR A 136 8.83 -26.89 10.53
CA THR A 136 9.58 -27.74 11.46
C THR A 136 9.46 -29.16 10.92
N ASP A 137 10.55 -29.73 10.41
CA ASP A 137 10.65 -31.09 9.87
C ASP A 137 10.42 -32.18 10.95
N ASP A 138 9.82 -31.83 12.09
CA ASP A 138 9.48 -32.80 13.12
C ASP A 138 8.30 -33.64 12.60
N PRO A 139 8.51 -34.94 12.37
CA PRO A 139 7.41 -35.81 12.00
C PRO A 139 6.36 -35.76 13.11
N PRO A 140 5.05 -35.69 12.76
CA PRO A 140 4.00 -35.68 13.76
C PRO A 140 4.17 -36.90 14.66
N PRO A 141 4.03 -36.76 16.00
CA PRO A 141 4.19 -37.88 16.90
C PRO A 141 3.22 -38.98 16.50
N LEU A 142 3.74 -40.20 16.35
CA LEU A 142 2.94 -41.39 16.09
C LEU A 142 1.94 -41.55 17.22
N ASN A 143 0.66 -41.24 16.96
CA ASN A 143 -0.41 -41.55 17.90
C ASN A 143 -0.42 -43.07 18.14
N PRO A 144 -0.31 -43.54 19.40
CA PRO A 144 -0.48 -44.97 19.67
C PRO A 144 -1.91 -45.35 19.28
N MET A 145 -2.00 -46.32 18.37
CA MET A 145 -3.24 -46.96 17.92
C MET A 145 -4.21 -47.15 19.10
N GLY A 146 -5.33 -46.42 19.07
CA GLY A 146 -6.44 -46.62 19.98
C GLY A 146 -7.03 -48.00 19.75
N ASN A 147 -6.90 -48.88 20.74
CA ASN A 147 -7.56 -50.18 20.79
C ASN A 147 -9.06 -50.02 20.55
N GLY A 148 -9.57 -50.73 19.54
CA GLY A 148 -10.99 -50.85 19.28
C GLY A 148 -11.71 -51.45 20.50
N LYS A 149 -12.68 -50.71 21.03
CA LYS A 149 -13.79 -51.28 21.79
C LYS A 149 -15.08 -50.98 21.04
N ASN A 150 -15.57 -52.02 20.36
CA ASN A 150 -16.92 -52.10 19.84
C ASN A 150 -17.85 -52.33 21.02
N ASP A 151 -18.67 -51.34 21.37
CA ASP A 151 -19.85 -51.55 22.22
C ASP A 151 -20.97 -50.62 21.73
N ASN A 152 -21.83 -51.09 20.83
CA ASN A 152 -23.27 -50.87 20.97
C ASN A 152 -24.10 -51.78 20.04
N ILE A 153 -24.65 -52.86 20.62
CA ILE A 153 -25.72 -53.65 20.02
C ILE A 153 -27.00 -53.36 20.83
N ARG A 154 -28.00 -52.81 20.12
CA ARG A 154 -29.47 -52.92 20.28
C ARG A 154 -30.15 -52.67 21.64
N GLY A 155 -31.11 -51.74 21.60
CA GLY A 155 -32.43 -51.78 22.27
C GLY A 155 -33.30 -50.70 21.60
N ILE A 156 -34.23 -51.04 20.70
CA ILE A 156 -35.67 -51.29 20.96
C ILE A 156 -36.26 -50.31 21.96
#